data_AF-A0A538DHH4-F1
#
_entry.id   AF-A0A538DHH4-F1
#
_cell.length_a   1.000
_cell.length_b   1.000
_cell.length_c   1.000
_cell.angle_alpha   90.00
_cell.angle_beta   90.00
_cell.angle_gamma   90.00
#
_symmetry.space_group_name_H-M   'P 1'
#
loop_
_entity.id
_entity.type
_entity.pdbx_description
1 polymer ?
#
loop_
_entity_poly.entity_id
_entity_poly.type
_entity_poly.pdbx_seq_one_letter_code
_entity_poly.pdbx_strand_id
1 'polypeptide(L)'
;MSERRRTDPIPLGGGDEPYSKGLMARALMRVGVSAVRAYEVARRIEQDLFSSKKDSIELDRVEELAEDVLGENEGVAAVRRLRRYSDLAELDLPVIVLIGGATGTGKSTVATEVAYRLGVTRVTSTDFVRQTLRAFFSPEFMPSIHYSSFEAGRALRSAEAEEVDPLLHGFLDQTRNVLVGVNAAIERSLAEGWSTVLEGVHLVPGMTAPISDALVVQCVLAIQSEDAHASHFWIRDIASEGTRALDKYLDHLSDIRYLQDYIVERAEREEVPVIWNKDREGATSAVLELVLTAAERVQPV
;
A
#
# COMPACT_ATOMS: atom_id res chain seq x y z
N MET A 1 1.70 -14.00 23.19
CA MET A 1 0.32 -13.66 22.80
C MET A 1 0.42 -12.79 21.56
N SER A 2 0.11 -13.34 20.39
CA SER A 2 0.04 -12.59 19.14
C SER A 2 -1.04 -11.53 19.31
N GLU A 3 -0.70 -10.24 19.22
CA GLU A 3 -1.71 -9.24 18.92
C GLU A 3 -2.09 -9.47 17.46
N ARG A 4 -3.12 -10.32 17.29
CA ARG A 4 -3.92 -10.46 16.07
C ARG A 4 -4.30 -9.08 15.56
N ARG A 5 -4.52 -8.95 14.24
CA ARG A 5 -5.08 -7.74 13.63
C ARG A 5 -6.18 -7.18 14.53
N ARG A 6 -5.96 -5.98 15.10
CA ARG A 6 -7.06 -5.18 15.65
C ARG A 6 -7.79 -4.52 14.49
N THR A 7 -8.44 -5.32 13.67
CA THR A 7 -9.46 -4.83 12.77
C THR A 7 -10.75 -4.82 13.57
N ASP A 8 -11.20 -3.62 13.96
CA ASP A 8 -12.48 -3.48 14.66
C ASP A 8 -13.58 -4.11 13.81
N PRO A 9 -14.37 -5.05 14.39
CA PRO A 9 -15.46 -5.71 13.68
C PRO A 9 -16.47 -4.68 13.17
N ILE A 10 -17.33 -5.08 12.22
CA ILE A 10 -18.38 -4.19 11.76
C ILE A 10 -19.27 -3.87 12.98
N PRO A 11 -19.46 -2.58 13.33
CA PRO A 11 -20.13 -2.19 14.57
C PRO A 11 -21.64 -2.24 14.39
N LEU A 12 -22.17 -3.46 14.28
CA LEU A 12 -23.59 -3.75 14.09
C LEU A 12 -24.41 -3.65 15.39
N GLY A 13 -23.75 -3.54 16.55
CA GLY A 13 -24.39 -3.59 17.86
C GLY A 13 -24.82 -5.01 18.25
N GLY A 14 -25.28 -5.16 19.49
CA GLY A 14 -25.61 -6.47 20.09
C GLY A 14 -24.41 -7.16 20.73
N GLY A 15 -24.67 -8.19 21.53
CA GLY A 15 -23.64 -8.86 22.34
C GLY A 15 -23.10 -7.96 23.47
N ASP A 16 -21.77 -7.91 23.61
CA ASP A 16 -21.07 -7.14 24.66
C ASP A 16 -20.86 -5.65 24.32
N GLU A 17 -21.14 -5.21 23.08
CA GLU A 17 -20.92 -3.82 22.65
C GLU A 17 -22.17 -3.18 22.00
N PRO A 18 -22.60 -2.00 22.48
CA PRO A 18 -23.72 -1.28 21.87
C PRO A 18 -23.32 -0.67 20.52
N TYR A 19 -24.31 -0.48 19.64
CA TYR A 19 -24.10 0.23 18.38
C TYR A 19 -23.49 1.62 18.62
N SER A 20 -22.45 1.95 17.84
CA SER A 20 -21.79 3.26 17.87
C SER A 20 -21.76 3.88 16.49
N LYS A 21 -22.48 5.00 16.34
CA LYS A 21 -22.45 5.83 15.13
C LYS A 21 -21.03 6.23 14.72
N GLY A 22 -20.17 6.51 15.69
CA GLY A 22 -18.77 6.89 15.43
C GLY A 22 -17.94 5.73 14.85
N LEU A 23 -18.11 4.52 15.40
CA LEU A 23 -17.45 3.32 14.86
C LEU A 23 -18.00 2.96 13.48
N MET A 24 -19.33 3.02 13.29
CA MET A 24 -19.94 2.72 11.99
C MET A 24 -19.50 3.71 10.91
N ALA A 25 -19.46 5.01 11.22
CA ALA A 25 -18.93 6.01 10.30
C ALA A 25 -17.46 5.72 9.94
N ARG A 26 -16.62 5.32 10.90
CA ARG A 26 -15.23 4.90 10.60
C ARG A 26 -15.18 3.65 9.72
N ALA A 27 -16.03 2.66 9.98
CA ALA A 27 -16.11 1.46 9.16
C ALA A 27 -16.48 1.78 7.70
N LEU A 28 -17.46 2.65 7.49
CA LEU A 28 -17.86 3.14 6.17
C LEU A 28 -16.75 3.96 5.49
N MET A 29 -16.03 4.80 6.24
CA MET A 29 -14.89 5.54 5.69
C MET A 29 -13.75 4.62 5.24
N ARG A 30 -13.48 3.52 5.96
CA ARG A 30 -12.46 2.51 5.56
C ARG A 30 -12.75 1.91 4.18
N VAL A 31 -14.04 1.76 3.82
CA VAL A 31 -14.46 1.22 2.53
C VAL A 31 -14.66 2.28 1.44
N GLY A 32 -14.23 3.52 1.70
CA GLY A 32 -14.20 4.62 0.72
C GLY A 32 -15.41 5.55 0.74
N VAL A 33 -16.34 5.41 1.69
CA VAL A 33 -17.45 6.37 1.83
C VAL A 33 -16.94 7.69 2.39
N SER A 34 -17.32 8.81 1.78
CA SER A 34 -16.90 10.14 2.24
C SER A 34 -17.37 10.41 3.68
N ALA A 35 -16.58 11.17 4.44
CA ALA A 35 -16.83 11.35 5.87
C ALA A 35 -18.25 11.85 6.18
N VAL A 36 -18.74 12.83 5.42
CA VAL A 36 -20.09 13.40 5.60
C VAL A 36 -21.15 12.32 5.40
N ARG A 37 -21.10 11.61 4.27
CA ARG A 37 -22.09 10.58 3.92
C ARG A 37 -22.01 9.37 4.85
N ALA A 38 -20.81 8.99 5.28
CA ALA A 38 -20.61 7.92 6.25
C ALA A 38 -21.30 8.23 7.59
N TYR A 39 -21.22 9.48 8.08
CA TYR A 39 -21.96 9.91 9.27
C TYR A 39 -23.48 9.96 9.04
N GLU A 40 -23.94 10.31 7.84
CA GLU A 40 -25.36 10.31 7.49
C GLU A 40 -25.95 8.89 7.53
N VAL A 41 -25.28 7.91 6.89
CA VAL A 41 -25.66 6.48 6.95
C VAL A 41 -25.65 5.99 8.39
N ALA A 42 -24.56 6.24 9.13
CA ALA A 42 -24.43 5.79 10.52
C ALA A 42 -25.51 6.41 11.45
N ARG A 43 -25.92 7.66 11.19
CA ARG A 43 -27.04 8.30 11.89
C ARG A 43 -28.38 7.69 11.49
N ARG A 44 -28.56 7.32 10.22
CA ARG A 44 -29.78 6.67 9.75
C ARG A 44 -29.99 5.32 10.41
N ILE A 45 -28.91 4.52 10.54
CA ILE A 45 -28.89 3.26 11.29
C ILE A 45 -29.27 3.47 12.76
N GLU A 46 -28.68 4.46 13.43
CA GLU A 46 -29.00 4.80 14.83
C GLU A 46 -30.50 5.11 15.02
N GLN A 47 -31.10 5.85 14.09
CA GLN A 47 -32.53 6.17 14.11
C GLN A 47 -33.41 4.93 13.87
N ASP A 48 -32.99 4.05 12.96
CA ASP A 48 -33.70 2.79 12.67
C ASP A 48 -33.72 1.89 13.91
N LEU A 49 -32.56 1.72 14.57
CA LEU A 49 -32.43 0.98 15.84
C LEU A 49 -33.32 1.56 16.94
N PHE A 50 -33.30 2.89 17.12
CA PHE A 50 -34.11 3.56 18.13
C PHE A 50 -35.61 3.38 17.89
N SER A 51 -36.06 3.55 16.64
CA SER A 51 -37.48 3.44 16.28
C SER A 51 -38.00 2.00 16.34
N SER A 52 -37.16 1.02 16.00
CA SER A 52 -37.48 -0.41 16.05
C SER A 52 -37.28 -1.03 17.43
N LYS A 53 -36.72 -0.30 18.40
CA LYS A 53 -36.35 -0.76 19.75
C LYS A 53 -35.42 -1.99 19.72
N LYS A 54 -34.51 -2.02 18.74
CA LYS A 54 -33.48 -3.05 18.62
C LYS A 54 -32.13 -2.52 19.13
N ASP A 55 -31.28 -3.43 19.57
CA ASP A 55 -29.91 -3.16 20.02
C ASP A 55 -28.85 -3.50 18.95
N SER A 56 -29.27 -4.18 17.89
CA SER A 56 -28.43 -4.72 16.81
C SER A 56 -29.11 -4.58 15.44
N ILE A 57 -28.31 -4.47 14.39
CA ILE A 57 -28.77 -4.36 12.99
C ILE A 57 -28.08 -5.42 12.11
N GLU A 58 -28.87 -6.06 11.24
CA GLU A 58 -28.35 -6.99 10.24
C GLU A 58 -27.75 -6.24 9.04
N LEU A 59 -26.74 -6.82 8.40
CA LEU A 59 -26.05 -6.21 7.25
C LEU A 59 -26.99 -5.91 6.08
N ASP A 60 -27.99 -6.75 5.83
CA ASP A 60 -28.98 -6.50 4.77
C ASP A 60 -29.79 -5.23 5.05
N ARG A 61 -30.11 -4.96 6.32
CA ARG A 61 -30.77 -3.70 6.71
C ARG A 61 -29.82 -2.51 6.64
N VAL A 62 -28.53 -2.71 6.93
CA VAL A 62 -27.50 -1.67 6.71
C VAL A 62 -27.41 -1.31 5.22
N GLU A 63 -27.52 -2.29 4.33
CA GLU A 63 -27.53 -2.10 2.87
C GLU A 63 -28.70 -1.23 2.43
N GLU A 64 -29.92 -1.57 2.81
CA GLU A 64 -31.12 -0.78 2.50
C GLU A 64 -30.97 0.68 2.96
N LEU A 65 -30.49 0.91 4.19
CA LEU A 65 -30.30 2.26 4.73
C LEU A 65 -29.11 3.00 4.07
N ALA A 66 -28.10 2.27 3.62
CA ALA A 66 -26.99 2.83 2.86
C ALA A 66 -27.45 3.23 1.46
N GLU A 67 -28.29 2.45 0.79
CA GLU A 67 -28.88 2.81 -0.52
C GLU A 67 -29.72 4.08 -0.44
N ASP A 68 -30.52 4.25 0.62
CA ASP A 68 -31.32 5.46 0.86
C ASP A 68 -30.48 6.76 0.88
N VAL A 69 -29.25 6.68 1.39
CA VAL A 69 -28.37 7.84 1.61
C VAL A 69 -27.31 7.98 0.51
N LEU A 70 -26.74 6.85 0.09
CA LEU A 70 -25.65 6.77 -0.87
C LEU A 70 -26.14 6.67 -2.32
N GLY A 71 -27.37 6.20 -2.52
CA GLY A 71 -27.90 5.73 -3.80
C GLY A 71 -27.59 4.23 -3.99
N GLU A 72 -28.45 3.54 -4.74
CA GLU A 72 -28.43 2.08 -4.95
C GLU A 72 -27.02 1.53 -5.22
N ASN A 73 -26.36 2.02 -6.27
CA ASN A 73 -25.04 1.51 -6.67
C ASN A 73 -23.95 1.71 -5.61
N GLU A 74 -23.92 2.87 -4.94
CA GLU A 74 -22.88 3.20 -3.97
C GLU A 74 -23.15 2.53 -2.61
N GLY A 75 -24.42 2.44 -2.21
CA GLY A 75 -24.88 1.75 -1.00
C GLY A 75 -24.52 0.27 -1.03
N VAL A 76 -24.95 -0.44 -2.07
CA VAL A 76 -24.64 -1.86 -2.29
C VAL A 76 -23.12 -2.07 -2.32
N ALA A 77 -22.37 -1.24 -3.05
CA ALA A 77 -20.92 -1.38 -3.13
C ALA A 77 -20.22 -1.15 -1.79
N ALA A 78 -20.68 -0.19 -0.98
CA ALA A 78 -20.11 0.08 0.34
C ALA A 78 -20.34 -1.09 1.29
N VAL A 79 -21.56 -1.62 1.39
CA VAL A 79 -21.87 -2.75 2.27
C VAL A 79 -21.22 -4.04 1.81
N ARG A 80 -21.16 -4.30 0.50
CA ARG A 80 -20.39 -5.41 -0.06
C ARG A 80 -18.92 -5.34 0.35
N ARG A 81 -18.30 -4.15 0.32
CA ARG A 81 -16.92 -3.98 0.80
C ARG A 81 -16.80 -4.19 2.30
N LEU A 82 -17.77 -3.75 3.11
CA LEU A 82 -17.76 -4.01 4.55
C LEU A 82 -17.71 -5.52 4.84
N ARG A 83 -18.52 -6.31 4.14
CA ARG A 83 -18.51 -7.79 4.24
C ARG A 83 -17.12 -8.36 3.98
N ARG A 84 -16.51 -8.01 2.84
CA ARG A 84 -15.16 -8.46 2.45
C ARG A 84 -14.07 -8.03 3.44
N TYR A 85 -14.23 -6.88 4.10
CA TYR A 85 -13.32 -6.45 5.16
C TYR A 85 -13.49 -7.28 6.44
N SER A 86 -14.71 -7.71 6.77
CA SER A 86 -14.96 -8.66 7.85
C SER A 86 -14.31 -10.00 7.55
N ASP A 87 -14.51 -10.51 6.34
CA ASP A 87 -13.90 -11.74 5.83
C ASP A 87 -12.36 -11.70 5.95
N LEU A 88 -11.76 -10.58 5.55
CA LEU A 88 -10.32 -10.33 5.67
C LEU A 88 -9.83 -10.27 7.14
N ALA A 89 -10.66 -9.79 8.05
CA ALA A 89 -10.36 -9.68 9.48
C ALA A 89 -10.40 -11.05 10.18
N GLU A 90 -11.22 -11.98 9.68
CA GLU A 90 -11.36 -13.33 10.21
C GLU A 90 -10.26 -14.29 9.73
N LEU A 91 -9.45 -13.90 8.73
CA LEU A 91 -8.30 -14.69 8.32
C LEU A 91 -7.27 -14.79 9.45
N ASP A 92 -6.89 -16.02 9.82
CA ASP A 92 -5.78 -16.33 10.74
C ASP A 92 -4.39 -16.12 10.08
N LEU A 93 -4.30 -15.28 9.05
CA LEU A 93 -3.06 -14.97 8.32
C LEU A 93 -2.71 -13.47 8.42
N PRO A 94 -1.43 -13.10 8.63
CA PRO A 94 -0.99 -11.72 8.45
C PRO A 94 -1.12 -11.32 6.97
N VAL A 95 -1.42 -10.04 6.70
CA VAL A 95 -1.32 -9.50 5.33
C VAL A 95 -0.03 -8.74 5.16
N ILE A 96 0.68 -9.07 4.08
CA ILE A 96 1.86 -8.37 3.63
C ILE A 96 1.52 -7.69 2.30
N VAL A 97 1.50 -6.36 2.29
CA VAL A 97 1.29 -5.59 1.07
C VAL A 97 2.62 -5.01 0.61
N LEU A 98 3.04 -5.33 -0.61
CA LEU A 98 4.28 -4.88 -1.23
C LEU A 98 3.97 -3.92 -2.38
N ILE A 99 4.34 -2.65 -2.24
CA ILE A 99 4.08 -1.61 -3.22
C ILE A 99 5.39 -1.15 -3.88
N GLY A 100 5.67 -1.68 -5.06
CA GLY A 100 6.81 -1.32 -5.89
C GLY A 100 6.58 -0.08 -6.76
N GLY A 101 7.63 0.40 -7.42
CA GLY A 101 7.54 1.46 -8.43
C GLY A 101 8.63 2.52 -8.33
N ALA A 102 8.82 3.27 -9.41
CA ALA A 102 9.89 4.26 -9.53
C ALA A 102 9.74 5.46 -8.56
N THR A 103 10.81 6.23 -8.40
CA THR A 103 10.79 7.45 -7.59
C THR A 103 9.75 8.44 -8.11
N GLY A 104 8.95 9.04 -7.22
CA GLY A 104 7.93 10.02 -7.62
C GLY A 104 6.56 9.45 -8.03
N THR A 105 6.36 8.13 -8.05
CA THR A 105 5.07 7.52 -8.47
C THR A 105 3.94 7.61 -7.44
N GLY A 106 4.18 8.21 -6.26
CA GLY A 106 3.18 8.37 -5.20
C GLY A 106 3.06 7.19 -4.21
N LYS A 107 4.03 6.26 -4.24
CA LYS A 107 4.04 5.04 -3.39
C LYS A 107 3.78 5.31 -1.90
N SER A 108 4.57 6.17 -1.25
CA SER A 108 4.45 6.41 0.19
C SER A 108 3.07 6.95 0.57
N THR A 109 2.48 7.80 -0.27
CA THR A 109 1.13 8.33 -0.06
C THR A 109 0.07 7.23 -0.18
N VAL A 110 0.12 6.41 -1.23
CA VAL A 110 -0.84 5.30 -1.41
C VAL A 110 -0.66 4.22 -0.34
N ALA A 111 0.58 3.86 -0.01
CA ALA A 111 0.90 2.90 1.04
C ALA A 111 0.36 3.33 2.41
N THR A 112 0.47 4.61 2.74
CA THR A 112 -0.04 5.16 4.01
C THR A 112 -1.56 5.07 4.08
N GLU A 113 -2.26 5.43 2.99
CA GLU A 113 -3.71 5.35 2.92
C GLU A 113 -4.21 3.88 2.94
N VAL A 114 -3.56 2.99 2.20
CA VAL A 114 -3.84 1.54 2.23
C VAL A 114 -3.68 0.99 3.63
N ALA A 115 -2.57 1.31 4.31
CA ALA A 115 -2.32 0.87 5.67
C ALA A 115 -3.39 1.38 6.65
N TYR A 116 -3.76 2.65 6.54
CA TYR A 116 -4.85 3.23 7.34
C TYR A 116 -6.17 2.49 7.14
N ARG A 117 -6.58 2.23 5.89
CA ARG A 117 -7.85 1.54 5.59
C ARG A 117 -7.86 0.08 6.03
N LEU A 118 -6.72 -0.61 5.93
CA LEU A 118 -6.55 -1.99 6.40
C LEU A 118 -6.34 -2.10 7.92
N GLY A 119 -6.21 -0.99 8.65
CA GLY A 119 -5.87 -1.01 10.08
C GLY A 119 -4.44 -1.53 10.36
N VAL A 120 -3.54 -1.43 9.39
CA VAL A 120 -2.14 -1.85 9.50
C VAL A 120 -1.32 -0.68 10.02
N THR A 121 -0.75 -0.83 11.21
CA THR A 121 0.06 0.22 11.85
C THR A 121 1.51 0.20 11.41
N ARG A 122 1.99 -0.93 10.87
CA ARG A 122 3.39 -1.12 10.47
C ARG A 122 3.57 -0.82 9.00
N VAL A 123 3.98 0.41 8.71
CA VAL A 123 4.36 0.86 7.37
C VAL A 123 5.87 1.11 7.35
N THR A 124 6.57 0.53 6.39
CA THR A 124 8.01 0.76 6.22
C THR A 124 8.36 0.94 4.74
N SER A 125 9.55 1.50 4.48
CA SER A 125 10.02 1.72 3.12
C SER A 125 11.38 1.09 2.86
N THR A 126 11.61 0.64 1.63
CA THR A 126 12.93 0.14 1.21
C THR A 126 14.01 1.23 1.32
N ASP A 127 13.64 2.51 1.21
CA ASP A 127 14.56 3.63 1.45
C ASP A 127 15.00 3.72 2.91
N PHE A 128 14.11 3.44 3.88
CA PHE A 128 14.48 3.38 5.29
C PHE A 128 15.48 2.24 5.57
N VAL A 129 15.23 1.06 4.99
CA VAL A 129 16.15 -0.08 5.05
C VAL A 129 17.51 0.31 4.44
N ARG A 130 17.50 0.93 3.25
CA ARG A 130 18.72 1.40 2.58
C ARG A 130 19.49 2.42 3.43
N GLN A 131 18.83 3.40 4.05
CA GLN A 131 19.49 4.36 4.94
C GLN A 131 20.12 3.68 6.15
N THR A 132 19.46 2.66 6.69
CA THR A 132 20.01 1.86 7.79
C THR A 132 21.29 1.17 7.35
N LEU A 133 21.27 0.42 6.24
CA LEU A 133 22.47 -0.22 5.68
C LEU A 133 23.59 0.80 5.41
N ARG A 134 23.24 1.96 4.87
CA ARG A 134 24.18 3.04 4.54
C ARG A 134 24.92 3.58 5.75
N ALA A 135 24.30 3.55 6.93
CA ALA A 135 24.93 3.98 8.18
C ALA A 135 25.97 2.97 8.70
N PHE A 136 25.84 1.69 8.36
CA PHE A 136 26.73 0.62 8.83
C PHE A 136 27.85 0.28 7.85
N PHE A 137 27.61 0.42 6.54
CA PHE A 137 28.57 0.04 5.51
C PHE A 137 29.22 1.24 4.84
N SER A 138 30.55 1.21 4.69
CA SER A 138 31.29 2.28 4.02
C SER A 138 31.04 2.31 2.51
N PRO A 139 31.26 3.45 1.84
CA PRO A 139 31.17 3.55 0.38
C PRO A 139 32.09 2.61 -0.38
N GLU A 140 33.23 2.22 0.19
CA GLU A 140 34.18 1.29 -0.44
C GLU A 140 33.70 -0.16 -0.37
N PHE A 141 32.95 -0.52 0.67
CA PHE A 141 32.47 -1.88 0.90
C PHE A 141 31.16 -2.17 0.16
N MET A 142 30.20 -1.23 0.21
CA MET A 142 28.90 -1.38 -0.44
C MET A 142 28.52 -0.07 -1.14
N PRO A 143 29.12 0.26 -2.29
CA PRO A 143 29.00 1.59 -2.86
C PRO A 143 27.58 1.92 -3.36
N SER A 144 26.86 0.94 -3.93
CA SER A 144 25.56 1.16 -4.58
C SER A 144 24.49 1.76 -3.67
N ILE A 145 24.46 1.41 -2.37
CA ILE A 145 23.46 1.94 -1.42
C ILE A 145 23.64 3.43 -1.06
N HIS A 146 24.82 4.01 -1.35
CA HIS A 146 25.15 5.40 -1.05
C HIS A 146 24.62 6.40 -2.09
N TYR A 147 24.14 5.91 -3.24
CA TYR A 147 23.55 6.71 -4.31
C TYR A 147 22.02 6.64 -4.30
N SER A 148 21.35 7.57 -4.98
CA SER A 148 19.95 7.40 -5.35
C SER A 148 19.79 6.20 -6.29
N SER A 149 18.61 5.58 -6.35
CA SER A 149 18.39 4.42 -7.23
C SER A 149 18.65 4.72 -8.71
N PHE A 150 18.33 5.93 -9.15
CA PHE A 150 18.59 6.43 -10.51
C PHE A 150 20.03 6.94 -10.73
N GLU A 151 20.88 6.91 -9.72
CA GLU A 151 22.31 7.24 -9.82
C GLU A 151 23.20 6.06 -9.44
N ALA A 152 22.63 4.92 -9.09
CA ALA A 152 23.36 3.78 -8.53
C ALA A 152 24.41 3.22 -9.51
N GLY A 153 24.26 3.47 -10.81
CA GLY A 153 25.28 3.14 -11.81
C GLY A 153 26.63 3.83 -11.60
N ARG A 154 26.68 4.96 -10.88
CA ARG A 154 27.94 5.64 -10.54
C ARG A 154 28.82 4.85 -9.58
N ALA A 155 28.27 3.82 -8.93
CA ALA A 155 29.01 2.89 -8.08
C ALA A 155 29.85 1.88 -8.87
N LEU A 156 29.59 1.70 -10.16
CA LEU A 156 30.27 0.71 -10.98
C LEU A 156 31.71 1.11 -11.29
N ARG A 157 32.60 0.12 -11.32
CA ARG A 157 33.99 0.34 -11.74
C ARG A 157 34.02 0.53 -13.26
N SER A 158 34.96 1.35 -13.74
CA SER A 158 35.04 1.74 -15.15
C SER A 158 35.10 0.57 -16.14
N ALA A 159 35.74 -0.55 -15.78
CA ALA A 159 35.82 -1.73 -16.63
C ALA A 159 34.47 -2.49 -16.77
N GLU A 160 33.60 -2.43 -15.76
CA GLU A 160 32.30 -3.10 -15.78
C GLU A 160 31.26 -2.26 -16.56
N ALA A 161 31.40 -0.93 -16.52
CA ALA A 161 30.48 0.01 -17.16
C ALA A 161 30.53 -0.02 -18.71
N GLU A 162 31.58 -0.59 -19.31
CA GLU A 162 31.70 -0.72 -20.77
C GLU A 162 30.94 -1.93 -21.33
N GLU A 163 30.58 -2.90 -20.48
CA GLU A 163 29.98 -4.18 -20.90
C GLU A 163 28.46 -4.29 -20.61
N VAL A 164 27.94 -3.45 -19.71
CA VAL A 164 26.54 -3.48 -19.27
C VAL A 164 25.95 -2.08 -19.21
N ASP A 165 24.62 -1.98 -19.21
CA ASP A 165 23.93 -0.74 -18.85
C ASP A 165 24.25 -0.37 -17.39
N PRO A 166 25.00 0.72 -17.14
CA PRO A 166 25.46 1.05 -15.80
C PRO A 166 24.31 1.42 -14.86
N LEU A 167 23.30 2.13 -15.36
CA LEU A 167 22.17 2.60 -14.56
C LEU A 167 21.36 1.40 -14.07
N LEU A 168 20.94 0.53 -14.99
CA LEU A 168 20.16 -0.64 -14.66
C LEU A 168 20.97 -1.61 -13.77
N HIS A 169 22.23 -1.86 -14.10
CA HIS A 169 23.07 -2.76 -13.32
C HIS A 169 23.26 -2.25 -11.89
N GLY A 170 23.60 -0.97 -11.71
CA GLY A 170 23.76 -0.37 -10.38
C GLY A 170 22.46 -0.38 -9.58
N PHE A 171 21.31 -0.14 -10.23
CA PHE A 171 20.00 -0.24 -9.59
C PHE A 171 19.69 -1.68 -9.12
N LEU A 172 19.97 -2.69 -9.95
CA LEU A 172 19.74 -4.09 -9.59
C LEU A 172 20.69 -4.56 -8.48
N ASP A 173 21.95 -4.14 -8.49
CA ASP A 173 22.87 -4.39 -7.39
C ASP A 173 22.38 -3.76 -6.08
N GLN A 174 22.01 -2.48 -6.11
CA GLN A 174 21.41 -1.79 -4.96
C GLN A 174 20.17 -2.54 -4.46
N THR A 175 19.30 -2.99 -5.38
CA THR A 175 18.10 -3.75 -5.08
C THR A 175 18.41 -5.06 -4.36
N ARG A 176 19.38 -5.85 -4.86
CA ARG A 176 19.78 -7.11 -4.20
C ARG A 176 20.25 -6.86 -2.76
N ASN A 177 21.07 -5.82 -2.55
CA ASN A 177 21.59 -5.48 -1.22
C ASN A 177 20.47 -5.02 -0.27
N VAL A 178 19.57 -4.16 -0.73
CA VAL A 178 18.46 -3.64 0.09
C VAL A 178 17.44 -4.74 0.41
N LEU A 179 17.17 -5.65 -0.52
CA LEU A 179 16.19 -6.71 -0.32
C LEU A 179 16.56 -7.69 0.81
N VAL A 180 17.85 -7.83 1.15
CA VAL A 180 18.27 -8.61 2.32
C VAL A 180 17.63 -8.05 3.61
N GLY A 181 17.67 -6.73 3.80
CA GLY A 181 17.06 -6.09 4.96
C GLY A 181 15.53 -6.06 4.90
N VAL A 182 14.96 -5.96 3.69
CA VAL A 182 13.50 -6.03 3.48
C VAL A 182 12.96 -7.40 3.86
N ASN A 183 13.61 -8.47 3.40
CA ASN A 183 13.23 -9.85 3.73
C ASN A 183 13.30 -10.08 5.24
N ALA A 184 14.36 -9.61 5.92
CA ALA A 184 14.47 -9.70 7.37
C ALA A 184 13.33 -8.95 8.11
N ALA A 185 12.89 -7.80 7.59
CA ALA A 185 11.77 -7.06 8.16
C ALA A 185 10.42 -7.79 7.97
N ILE A 186 10.23 -8.45 6.82
CA ILE A 186 9.05 -9.28 6.55
C ILE A 186 9.06 -10.52 7.45
N GLU A 187 10.16 -11.28 7.49
CA GLU A 187 10.32 -12.47 8.34
C GLU A 187 10.03 -12.15 9.80
N ARG A 188 10.55 -11.03 10.30
CA ARG A 188 10.24 -10.56 11.65
C ARG A 188 8.75 -10.28 11.84
N SER A 189 8.12 -9.59 10.88
CA SER A 189 6.68 -9.31 10.95
C SER A 189 5.87 -10.60 11.01
N LEU A 190 6.24 -11.61 10.21
CA LEU A 190 5.58 -12.92 10.22
C LEU A 190 5.78 -13.68 11.52
N ALA A 191 7.01 -13.72 12.04
CA ALA A 191 7.33 -14.36 13.31
C ALA A 191 6.53 -13.77 14.49
N GLU A 192 6.22 -12.48 14.42
CA GLU A 192 5.43 -11.77 15.42
C GLU A 192 3.92 -11.75 15.11
N GLY A 193 3.50 -12.33 13.97
CA GLY A 193 2.10 -12.44 13.52
C GLY A 193 1.49 -11.13 13.04
N TRP A 194 2.31 -10.19 12.57
CA TRP A 194 1.93 -8.84 12.23
C TRP A 194 1.73 -8.64 10.73
N SER A 195 0.67 -7.91 10.40
CA SER A 195 0.51 -7.36 9.05
C SER A 195 1.42 -6.16 8.83
N THR A 196 1.88 -5.96 7.60
CA THR A 196 2.73 -4.83 7.23
C THR A 196 2.44 -4.36 5.81
N VAL A 197 2.63 -3.06 5.58
CA VAL A 197 2.70 -2.46 4.25
C VAL A 197 4.12 -1.99 4.02
N LEU A 198 4.76 -2.51 2.97
CA LEU A 198 6.11 -2.14 2.59
C LEU A 198 6.10 -1.48 1.22
N GLU A 199 6.74 -0.33 1.08
CA GLU A 199 6.81 0.40 -0.18
C GLU A 199 8.24 0.71 -0.62
N GLY A 200 8.47 0.78 -1.92
CA GLY A 200 9.68 1.40 -2.43
C GLY A 200 10.17 0.89 -3.77
N VAL A 201 11.21 1.53 -4.29
CA VAL A 201 11.73 1.24 -5.63
C VAL A 201 12.39 -0.13 -5.74
N HIS A 202 12.93 -0.66 -4.64
CA HIS A 202 13.60 -1.95 -4.60
C HIS A 202 12.63 -3.15 -4.55
N LEU A 203 11.32 -2.93 -4.43
CA LEU A 203 10.31 -3.99 -4.54
C LEU A 203 10.05 -4.35 -6.02
N VAL A 204 11.11 -4.77 -6.70
CA VAL A 204 11.08 -5.16 -8.11
C VAL A 204 10.44 -6.55 -8.23
N PRO A 205 9.41 -6.71 -9.09
CA PRO A 205 8.80 -8.02 -9.35
C PRO A 205 9.84 -9.10 -9.71
N GLY A 206 9.68 -10.29 -9.14
CA GLY A 206 10.58 -11.43 -9.33
C GLY A 206 11.93 -11.36 -8.59
N MET A 207 12.17 -10.32 -7.77
CA MET A 207 13.39 -10.22 -6.95
C MET A 207 13.16 -10.44 -5.45
N THR A 208 11.91 -10.32 -4.98
CA THR A 208 11.54 -10.62 -3.59
C THR A 208 11.52 -12.13 -3.37
N ALA A 209 12.00 -12.57 -2.20
CA ALA A 209 11.91 -13.98 -1.83
C ALA A 209 10.43 -14.42 -1.72
N PRO A 210 10.10 -15.68 -2.02
CA PRO A 210 8.76 -16.21 -1.74
C PRO A 210 8.41 -16.05 -0.26
N ILE A 211 7.19 -15.60 0.01
CA ILE A 211 6.69 -15.37 1.37
C ILE A 211 5.58 -16.40 1.62
N SER A 212 5.75 -17.25 2.63
CA SER A 212 4.74 -18.21 3.09
C SER A 212 3.99 -17.71 4.32
N ASP A 213 2.92 -18.41 4.70
CA ASP A 213 2.19 -18.21 5.97
C ASP A 213 1.60 -16.81 6.14
N ALA A 214 1.24 -16.18 5.02
CA ALA A 214 0.66 -14.86 4.95
C ALA A 214 -0.23 -14.69 3.70
N LEU A 215 -1.16 -13.75 3.76
CA LEU A 215 -1.79 -13.22 2.57
C LEU A 215 -0.87 -12.14 1.96
N VAL A 216 -0.23 -12.47 0.84
CA VAL A 216 0.75 -11.59 0.20
C VAL A 216 0.14 -10.94 -1.03
N VAL A 217 0.18 -9.61 -1.09
CA VAL A 217 -0.27 -8.84 -2.25
C VAL A 217 0.86 -7.94 -2.70
N GLN A 218 1.35 -8.16 -3.92
CA GLN A 218 2.35 -7.30 -4.56
C GLN A 218 1.72 -6.54 -5.72
N CYS A 219 2.07 -5.27 -5.86
CA CYS A 219 1.73 -4.48 -7.03
C CYS A 219 2.80 -3.42 -7.33
N VAL A 220 2.77 -2.87 -8.54
CA VAL A 220 3.64 -1.77 -8.97
C VAL A 220 2.82 -0.52 -9.21
N LEU A 221 3.22 0.59 -8.61
CA LEU A 221 2.67 1.92 -8.91
C LEU A 221 3.51 2.63 -9.97
N ALA A 222 2.87 3.03 -11.06
CA ALA A 222 3.50 3.72 -12.19
C ALA A 222 2.71 4.94 -12.65
N ILE A 223 3.38 5.88 -13.32
CA ILE A 223 2.75 7.07 -13.92
C ILE A 223 3.00 7.08 -15.43
N GLN A 224 1.91 7.15 -16.21
CA GLN A 224 1.99 7.19 -17.67
C GLN A 224 2.57 8.52 -18.17
N SER A 225 1.96 9.63 -17.74
CA SER A 225 2.33 10.97 -18.18
C SER A 225 3.63 11.45 -17.53
N GLU A 226 4.59 11.83 -18.36
CA GLU A 226 5.84 12.44 -17.90
C GLU A 226 5.59 13.77 -17.18
N ASP A 227 4.72 14.62 -17.72
CA ASP A 227 4.35 15.89 -17.09
C ASP A 227 3.73 15.68 -15.70
N ALA A 228 2.83 14.71 -15.57
CA ALA A 228 2.25 14.35 -14.29
C ALA A 228 3.31 13.83 -13.31
N HIS A 229 4.26 13.02 -13.79
CA HIS A 229 5.37 12.50 -13.00
C HIS A 229 6.29 13.63 -12.52
N ALA A 230 6.65 14.56 -13.41
CA ALA A 230 7.42 15.75 -13.07
C ALA A 230 6.71 16.60 -12.01
N SER A 231 5.40 16.81 -12.16
CA SER A 231 4.56 17.60 -11.24
C SER A 231 4.61 17.09 -9.79
N HIS A 232 4.77 15.79 -9.58
CA HIS A 232 4.86 15.21 -8.24
C HIS A 232 6.11 15.63 -7.48
N PHE A 233 7.21 15.96 -8.16
CA PHE A 233 8.41 16.45 -7.49
C PHE A 233 8.22 17.85 -6.92
N TRP A 234 7.50 18.71 -7.63
CA TRP A 234 7.13 20.05 -7.15
C TRP A 234 6.27 19.98 -5.88
N ILE A 235 5.25 19.13 -5.87
CA ILE A 235 4.36 18.92 -4.71
C ILE A 235 5.15 18.36 -3.52
N ARG A 236 6.07 17.44 -3.79
CA ARG A 236 6.88 16.79 -2.75
C ARG A 236 7.92 17.73 -2.14
N ASP A 237 8.46 18.67 -2.93
CA ASP A 237 9.39 19.69 -2.46
C ASP A 237 8.71 20.65 -1.46
N ILE A 238 7.54 21.17 -1.82
CA ILE A 238 6.69 22.01 -0.98
C ILE A 238 6.35 21.30 0.34
N ALA A 239 5.98 20.02 0.28
CA ALA A 239 5.68 19.21 1.47
C ALA A 239 6.92 18.89 2.34
N SER A 240 8.12 19.09 1.82
CA SER A 240 9.40 18.83 2.52
C SER A 240 10.18 20.09 2.89
N GLU A 241 9.52 21.25 2.85
CA GLU A 241 10.10 22.58 3.16
C GLU A 241 11.42 22.85 2.41
N GLY A 242 11.57 22.38 1.18
CA GLY A 242 12.76 22.63 0.36
C GLY A 242 14.01 21.82 0.75
N THR A 243 13.90 20.82 1.63
CA THR A 243 15.06 20.06 2.13
C THR A 243 15.66 19.11 1.08
N ARG A 244 14.96 18.85 -0.03
CA ARG A 244 15.42 17.99 -1.13
C ARG A 244 15.57 18.82 -2.39
N ALA A 245 16.70 18.70 -3.09
CA ALA A 245 16.91 19.41 -4.35
C ALA A 245 15.93 18.93 -5.42
N LEU A 246 14.84 19.67 -5.62
CA LEU A 246 13.86 19.47 -6.69
C LEU A 246 14.55 19.31 -8.05
N ASP A 247 15.52 20.18 -8.35
CA ASP A 247 16.29 20.20 -9.59
C ASP A 247 16.94 18.84 -9.87
N LYS A 248 17.49 18.18 -8.83
CA LYS A 248 18.08 16.85 -8.96
C LYS A 248 17.11 15.82 -9.53
N TYR A 249 15.85 15.83 -9.11
CA TYR A 249 14.88 14.84 -9.60
C TYR A 249 14.41 15.14 -11.02
N LEU A 250 14.30 16.43 -11.36
CA LEU A 250 13.93 16.86 -12.71
C LEU A 250 15.05 16.57 -13.71
N ASP A 251 16.30 16.84 -13.34
CA ASP A 251 17.49 16.55 -14.16
C ASP A 251 17.64 15.05 -14.46
N HIS A 252 17.17 14.19 -13.56
CA HIS A 252 17.21 12.74 -13.68
C HIS A 252 15.85 12.11 -14.04
N LEU A 253 14.88 12.88 -14.52
CA LEU A 253 13.55 12.37 -14.83
C LEU A 253 13.58 11.25 -15.87
N SER A 254 14.43 11.37 -16.90
CA SER A 254 14.63 10.33 -17.91
C SER A 254 15.13 9.02 -17.31
N ASP A 255 16.10 9.08 -16.39
CA ASP A 255 16.66 7.91 -15.73
C ASP A 255 15.62 7.25 -14.82
N ILE A 256 14.83 8.05 -14.11
CA ILE A 256 13.74 7.58 -13.26
C ILE A 256 12.66 6.87 -14.10
N ARG A 257 12.30 7.42 -15.27
CA ARG A 257 11.32 6.83 -16.17
C ARG A 257 11.85 5.58 -16.84
N TYR A 258 13.11 5.55 -17.22
CA TYR A 258 13.76 4.34 -17.72
C TYR A 258 13.70 3.20 -16.69
N LEU A 259 14.00 3.47 -15.42
CA LEU A 259 13.82 2.49 -14.35
C LEU A 259 12.35 2.12 -14.13
N GLN A 260 11.41 3.06 -14.29
CA GLN A 260 9.98 2.75 -14.24
C GLN A 260 9.60 1.74 -15.31
N ASP A 261 10.01 1.98 -16.55
CA ASP A 261 9.67 1.12 -17.69
C ASP A 261 10.23 -0.29 -17.47
N TYR A 262 11.46 -0.41 -16.98
CA TYR A 262 12.02 -1.69 -16.56
C TYR A 262 11.20 -2.38 -15.46
N ILE A 263 10.78 -1.67 -14.41
CA ILE A 263 9.98 -2.25 -13.33
C ILE A 263 8.60 -2.71 -13.85
N VAL A 264 7.99 -1.95 -14.76
CA VAL A 264 6.71 -2.29 -15.40
C VAL A 264 6.86 -3.53 -16.27
N GLU A 265 7.90 -3.61 -17.11
CA GLU A 265 8.18 -4.81 -17.93
C GLU A 265 8.38 -6.05 -17.04
N ARG A 266 9.09 -5.90 -15.91
CA ARG A 266 9.25 -6.98 -14.93
C ARG A 266 7.91 -7.37 -14.29
N ALA A 267 7.05 -6.40 -13.99
CA ALA A 267 5.73 -6.67 -13.44
C ALA A 267 4.88 -7.50 -14.39
N GLU A 268 4.88 -7.14 -15.68
CA GLU A 268 4.17 -7.88 -16.73
C GLU A 268 4.68 -9.32 -16.87
N ARG A 269 6.01 -9.51 -16.88
CA ARG A 269 6.62 -10.86 -16.95
C ARG A 269 6.30 -11.75 -15.76
N GLU A 270 6.22 -11.16 -14.57
CA GLU A 270 6.00 -11.87 -13.30
C GLU A 270 4.51 -11.89 -12.91
N GLU A 271 3.63 -11.44 -13.81
CA GLU A 271 2.17 -11.35 -13.60
C GLU A 271 1.77 -10.53 -12.35
N VAL A 272 2.59 -9.54 -11.98
CA VAL A 272 2.34 -8.60 -10.88
C VAL A 272 1.51 -7.41 -11.41
N PRO A 273 0.37 -7.06 -10.79
CA PRO A 273 -0.46 -5.96 -11.23
C PRO A 273 0.25 -4.59 -11.26
N VAL A 274 0.08 -3.86 -12.35
CA VAL A 274 0.53 -2.47 -12.50
C VAL A 274 -0.67 -1.52 -12.30
N ILE A 275 -0.56 -0.64 -11.33
CA ILE A 275 -1.55 0.39 -11.00
C ILE A 275 -1.05 1.73 -11.53
N TRP A 276 -1.71 2.21 -12.59
CA TRP A 276 -1.43 3.52 -13.16
C TRP A 276 -2.03 4.62 -12.30
N ASN A 277 -1.19 5.30 -11.54
CA ASN A 277 -1.60 6.33 -10.59
C ASN A 277 -1.97 7.64 -11.30
N LYS A 278 -3.27 7.82 -11.56
CA LYS A 278 -3.85 9.08 -12.07
C LYS A 278 -4.29 9.98 -10.93
N ASP A 279 -4.85 9.39 -9.89
CA ASP A 279 -5.23 10.04 -8.64
C ASP A 279 -5.06 9.08 -7.47
N ARG A 280 -4.83 9.65 -6.28
CA ARG A 280 -4.53 8.90 -5.06
C ARG A 280 -5.67 7.96 -4.65
N GLU A 281 -6.92 8.37 -4.79
CA GLU A 281 -8.07 7.60 -4.32
C GLU A 281 -8.30 6.35 -5.18
N GLY A 282 -8.22 6.52 -6.51
CA GLY A 282 -8.30 5.42 -7.46
C GLY A 282 -7.16 4.42 -7.27
N ALA A 283 -5.92 4.88 -7.09
CA ALA A 283 -4.79 4.00 -6.84
C ALA A 283 -4.92 3.23 -5.52
N THR A 284 -5.34 3.90 -4.45
CA THR A 284 -5.61 3.27 -3.15
C THR A 284 -6.70 2.21 -3.26
N SER A 285 -7.81 2.55 -3.91
CA SER A 285 -8.92 1.63 -4.12
C SER A 285 -8.48 0.40 -4.91
N ALA A 286 -7.67 0.57 -5.96
CA ALA A 286 -7.14 -0.54 -6.74
C ALA A 286 -6.27 -1.48 -5.89
N VAL A 287 -5.38 -0.97 -5.03
CA VAL A 287 -4.58 -1.81 -4.13
C VAL A 287 -5.47 -2.58 -3.15
N LEU A 288 -6.46 -1.93 -2.56
CA LEU A 288 -7.37 -2.58 -1.62
C LEU A 288 -8.21 -3.67 -2.29
N GLU A 289 -8.69 -3.44 -3.50
CA GLU A 289 -9.40 -4.45 -4.27
C GLU A 289 -8.51 -5.68 -4.54
N LEU A 290 -7.21 -5.50 -4.79
CA LEU A 290 -6.27 -6.64 -4.89
C LEU A 290 -6.18 -7.42 -3.58
N VAL A 291 -6.10 -6.73 -2.43
CA VAL A 291 -6.04 -7.38 -1.11
C VAL A 291 -7.32 -8.16 -0.82
N LEU A 292 -8.49 -7.56 -1.03
CA LEU A 292 -9.78 -8.21 -0.78
C LEU A 292 -10.00 -9.40 -1.72
N THR A 293 -9.62 -9.27 -3.00
CA THR A 293 -9.72 -10.37 -3.97
C THR A 293 -8.76 -11.51 -3.63
N ALA A 294 -7.57 -11.20 -3.12
CA ALA A 294 -6.64 -12.23 -2.67
C ALA A 294 -7.18 -12.98 -1.44
N ALA A 295 -7.84 -12.28 -0.51
CA ALA A 295 -8.44 -12.86 0.68
C ALA A 295 -9.53 -13.90 0.35
N GLU A 296 -10.40 -13.57 -0.61
CA GLU A 296 -11.46 -14.48 -1.09
C GLU A 296 -10.91 -15.81 -1.63
N ARG A 297 -9.71 -15.82 -2.20
CA ARG A 297 -9.08 -17.04 -2.74
C ARG A 297 -8.53 -17.97 -1.66
N VAL A 298 -8.31 -17.45 -0.45
CA VAL A 298 -7.70 -18.18 0.66
C VAL A 298 -8.76 -18.67 1.67
N GLN A 299 -9.99 -18.16 1.59
CA GLN A 299 -11.09 -18.68 2.40
C GLN A 299 -11.47 -20.10 1.94
N PRO A 300 -11.57 -21.07 2.86
CA PRO A 300 -12.12 -22.38 2.53
C PRO A 300 -13.62 -22.24 2.16
N VAL A 301 -14.01 -22.87 1.05
CA VAL A 301 -15.42 -23.03 0.62
C VAL A 301 -16.19 -23.87 1.63
#